data_AF-A0A5C2RQS2-F1
#
_entry.id   AF-A0A5C2RQS2-F1
#
_cell.length_a   1.000
_cell.length_b   1.000
_cell.length_c   1.000
_cell.angle_alpha   90.00
_cell.angle_beta   90.00
_cell.angle_gamma   90.00
#
_symmetry.space_group_name_H-M   'P 1'
#
loop_
_entity.id
_entity.type
_entity.pdbx_description
1 polymer ?
#
loop_
_entity_poly.entity_id
_entity_poly.type
_entity_poly.pdbx_seq_one_letter_code
_entity_poly.pdbx_strand_id
1 'polypeptide(L)'
;HANNAVRAEMARCEADKSLSKQERSDAAVRAWVKEAIELGGEAIWGRPNIAVPEEAKDQLQSPYILKVMAYHLGAIQGSVWVANDDEKVLPEGALALAACAVEHAFEWYSDGQGRGIPQPSFSKDDAGKDTVKWHVTAVDALLEKPHRFECLLERARALVTVPAPPPMHTSANRHAGKGSVMNRRYIRERSSSPPAAC
;
A
#
# COMPACT_ATOMS: atom_id res chain seq x y z
N HIS A 1 11.32 18.03 -13.88
CA HIS A 1 10.59 16.74 -13.82
C HIS A 1 9.11 16.85 -13.45
N ALA A 2 8.68 17.74 -12.54
CA ALA A 2 7.25 17.90 -12.17
C ALA A 2 6.28 18.16 -13.34
N ASN A 3 6.69 18.92 -14.37
CA ASN A 3 5.85 19.22 -15.53
C ASN A 3 5.46 18.01 -16.39
N ASN A 4 6.25 16.94 -16.41
CA ASN A 4 5.91 15.75 -17.22
C ASN A 4 4.91 14.85 -16.49
N ALA A 5 5.02 14.74 -15.16
CA ALA A 5 4.08 13.97 -14.35
C ALA A 5 2.67 14.60 -14.36
N VAL A 6 2.58 15.93 -14.24
CA VAL A 6 1.30 16.66 -14.30
C VAL A 6 0.66 16.51 -15.69
N ARG A 7 1.45 16.59 -16.77
CA ARG A 7 0.94 16.40 -18.14
C ARG A 7 0.47 14.97 -18.38
N ALA A 8 1.17 13.97 -17.84
CA ALA A 8 0.76 12.57 -17.93
C ALA A 8 -0.55 12.31 -17.17
N GLU A 9 -0.70 12.90 -15.98
CA GLU A 9 -1.93 12.79 -15.18
C GLU A 9 -3.12 13.47 -15.88
N MET A 10 -2.90 14.67 -16.43
CA MET A 10 -3.91 15.37 -17.22
C MET A 10 -4.35 14.55 -18.45
N ALA A 11 -3.40 13.94 -19.16
CA ALA A 11 -3.70 13.10 -20.32
C ALA A 11 -4.49 11.84 -19.91
N ARG A 12 -4.19 11.22 -18.76
CA ARG A 12 -4.99 10.12 -18.21
C ARG A 12 -6.41 10.56 -17.88
N CYS A 13 -6.56 11.68 -17.18
CA CYS A 13 -7.88 12.23 -16.85
C CYS A 13 -8.71 12.56 -18.09
N GLU A 14 -8.07 13.00 -19.18
CA GLU A 14 -8.74 13.28 -20.45
C GLU A 14 -9.13 11.98 -21.18
N ALA A 15 -8.25 10.97 -21.17
CA ALA A 15 -8.57 9.64 -21.68
C ALA A 15 -9.76 9.02 -20.93
N ASP A 16 -9.78 9.11 -19.59
CA ASP A 16 -10.89 8.58 -18.77
C ASP A 16 -12.22 9.28 -19.08
N LYS A 17 -12.19 10.60 -19.36
CA LYS A 17 -13.37 11.37 -19.78
C LYS A 17 -13.87 10.95 -21.17
N SER A 18 -12.96 10.52 -22.04
CA SER A 18 -13.27 10.07 -23.40
C SER A 18 -13.88 8.66 -23.48
N LEU A 19 -13.82 7.88 -22.39
CA LEU A 19 -14.39 6.52 -22.34
C LEU A 19 -15.89 6.53 -22.63
N SER A 20 -16.30 5.60 -23.50
CA SER A 20 -17.69 5.36 -23.86
C SER A 20 -18.50 4.79 -22.68
N LYS A 21 -19.84 4.83 -22.79
CA LYS A 21 -20.72 4.19 -21.79
C LYS A 21 -20.49 2.69 -21.69
N GLN A 22 -20.07 2.03 -22.78
CA GLN A 22 -19.81 0.59 -22.81
C GLN A 22 -18.53 0.24 -22.04
N GLU A 23 -17.47 1.03 -22.20
CA GLU A 23 -16.21 0.88 -21.46
C GLU A 23 -16.38 1.19 -19.96
N ARG A 24 -17.37 2.00 -19.60
CA ARG A 24 -17.74 2.26 -18.20
C ARG A 24 -18.77 1.27 -17.63
N SER A 25 -19.16 0.25 -18.40
CA SER A 25 -20.11 -0.75 -17.91
C SER A 25 -19.47 -1.66 -16.85
N ASP A 26 -20.28 -2.20 -15.94
CA ASP A 26 -19.79 -3.15 -14.92
C ASP A 26 -19.07 -4.36 -15.54
N ALA A 27 -19.47 -4.77 -16.74
CA ALA A 27 -18.83 -5.86 -17.46
C ALA A 27 -17.42 -5.48 -17.93
N ALA A 28 -17.24 -4.27 -18.46
CA ALA A 28 -15.94 -3.75 -18.87
C ALA A 28 -15.02 -3.52 -17.66
N VAL A 29 -15.55 -2.99 -16.55
CA VAL A 29 -14.79 -2.84 -15.30
C VAL A 29 -14.32 -4.19 -14.78
N ARG A 30 -15.18 -5.23 -14.75
CA ARG A 30 -14.77 -6.58 -14.33
C ARG A 30 -13.70 -7.18 -15.24
N ALA A 31 -13.85 -7.03 -16.56
CA ALA A 31 -12.85 -7.50 -17.51
C ALA A 31 -11.50 -6.82 -17.25
N TRP A 32 -11.50 -5.50 -17.07
CA TRP A 32 -10.29 -4.74 -16.75
C TRP A 32 -9.70 -5.13 -15.40
N VAL A 33 -10.48 -5.29 -14.33
CA VAL A 33 -9.98 -5.72 -13.02
C VAL A 33 -9.27 -7.08 -13.13
N LYS A 34 -9.85 -8.01 -13.89
CA LYS A 34 -9.28 -9.33 -14.13
C LYS A 34 -7.95 -9.24 -14.89
N GLU A 35 -7.88 -8.43 -15.94
CA GLU A 35 -6.63 -8.20 -16.69
C GLU A 35 -5.58 -7.48 -15.84
N ALA A 36 -6.00 -6.58 -14.94
CA ALA A 36 -5.11 -5.80 -14.11
C ALA A 36 -4.37 -6.65 -13.07
N ILE A 37 -5.02 -7.68 -12.50
CA ILE A 37 -4.41 -8.59 -11.53
C ILE A 37 -3.68 -9.78 -12.17
N GLU A 38 -3.85 -9.99 -13.49
CA GLU A 38 -3.19 -11.07 -14.23
C GLU A 38 -1.66 -10.91 -14.23
N LEU A 39 -0.94 -11.97 -14.62
CA LEU A 39 0.51 -11.91 -14.76
C LEU A 39 0.91 -10.83 -15.77
N GLY A 40 1.78 -9.90 -15.36
CA GLY A 40 2.15 -8.74 -16.17
C GLY A 40 1.11 -7.60 -16.15
N GLY A 41 0.05 -7.72 -15.35
CA GLY A 41 -1.04 -6.78 -15.24
C GLY A 41 -0.71 -5.48 -14.52
N GLU A 42 -1.55 -4.46 -14.75
CA GLU A 42 -1.32 -3.09 -14.29
C GLU A 42 -1.52 -2.86 -12.79
N ALA A 43 -2.17 -3.79 -12.08
CA ALA A 43 -2.28 -3.71 -10.62
C ALA A 43 -0.90 -3.80 -9.96
N ILE A 44 0.03 -4.55 -10.57
CA ILE A 44 1.34 -4.89 -9.99
C ILE A 44 2.50 -4.21 -10.72
N TRP A 45 2.41 -4.05 -12.03
CA TRP A 45 3.51 -3.55 -12.86
C TRP A 45 3.39 -2.07 -13.20
N GLY A 46 4.49 -1.33 -13.14
CA GLY A 46 4.54 0.08 -13.58
C GLY A 46 4.44 0.23 -15.10
N ARG A 47 4.89 -0.79 -15.85
CA ARG A 47 4.73 -0.92 -17.30
C ARG A 47 4.20 -2.33 -17.59
N PRO A 48 2.87 -2.51 -17.62
CA PRO A 48 2.23 -3.81 -17.78
C PRO A 48 2.35 -4.35 -19.21
N ASN A 49 2.35 -5.68 -19.34
CA ASN A 49 2.22 -6.40 -20.61
C ASN A 49 1.56 -7.76 -20.35
N ILE A 50 0.23 -7.82 -20.44
CA ILE A 50 -0.52 -9.08 -20.22
C ILE A 50 -0.38 -10.07 -21.38
N ALA A 51 -0.01 -9.60 -22.58
CA ALA A 51 0.15 -10.47 -23.75
C ALA A 51 1.48 -11.24 -23.71
N VAL A 52 2.52 -10.59 -23.19
CA VAL A 52 3.87 -11.15 -23.03
C VAL A 52 4.39 -10.77 -21.62
N PRO A 53 3.95 -11.49 -20.57
CA PRO A 53 4.20 -11.09 -19.17
C PRO A 53 5.67 -10.97 -18.78
N GLU A 54 6.55 -11.73 -19.41
CA GLU A 54 8.00 -11.66 -19.24
C GLU A 54 8.62 -10.33 -19.71
N GLU A 55 7.92 -9.60 -20.59
CA GLU A 55 8.32 -8.28 -21.06
C GLU A 55 7.77 -7.14 -20.20
N ALA A 56 6.93 -7.43 -19.20
CA ALA A 56 6.46 -6.43 -18.24
C ALA A 56 7.65 -5.83 -17.47
N LYS A 57 7.56 -4.53 -17.15
CA LYS A 57 8.66 -3.78 -16.53
C LYS A 57 8.19 -3.01 -15.29
N ASP A 58 9.15 -2.75 -14.41
CA ASP A 58 8.94 -2.04 -13.15
C ASP A 58 7.96 -2.78 -12.21
N GLN A 59 8.30 -4.03 -11.89
CA GLN A 59 7.58 -4.87 -10.92
C GLN A 59 7.40 -4.12 -9.59
N LEU A 60 6.20 -4.21 -8.99
CA LEU A 60 5.79 -3.52 -7.77
C LEU A 60 5.76 -1.98 -7.86
N GLN A 61 5.92 -1.41 -9.06
CA GLN A 61 5.89 0.04 -9.26
C GLN A 61 4.61 0.52 -9.96
N SER A 62 3.52 -0.24 -9.84
CA SER A 62 2.21 0.23 -10.28
C SER A 62 1.80 1.50 -9.52
N PRO A 63 0.96 2.37 -10.11
CA PRO A 63 0.44 3.54 -9.42
C PRO A 63 -0.30 3.19 -8.11
N TYR A 64 -0.90 2.01 -8.02
CA TYR A 64 -1.62 1.53 -6.85
C TYR A 64 -0.66 1.19 -5.71
N ILE A 65 0.35 0.37 -5.97
CA ILE A 65 1.35 -0.02 -4.96
C ILE A 65 2.15 1.19 -4.51
N LEU A 66 2.56 2.07 -5.44
CA LEU A 66 3.31 3.28 -5.10
C LEU A 66 2.52 4.22 -4.19
N LYS A 67 1.19 4.34 -4.37
CA LYS A 67 0.32 5.15 -3.49
C LYS A 67 0.20 4.55 -2.09
N VAL A 68 0.01 3.24 -1.97
CA VAL A 68 -0.06 2.56 -0.66
C VAL A 68 1.31 2.65 0.05
N MET A 69 2.39 2.47 -0.70
CA MET A 69 3.75 2.62 -0.17
C MET A 69 4.02 4.06 0.28
N ALA A 70 3.59 5.06 -0.48
CA ALA A 70 3.70 6.47 -0.10
C ALA A 70 2.96 6.76 1.21
N TYR A 71 1.77 6.17 1.40
CA TYR A 71 1.04 6.27 2.67
C TYR A 71 1.86 5.70 3.84
N HIS A 72 2.46 4.51 3.69
CA HIS A 72 3.35 3.94 4.71
C HIS A 72 4.56 4.83 5.01
N LEU A 73 5.22 5.35 3.97
CA LEU A 73 6.37 6.24 4.10
C LEU A 73 6.02 7.56 4.79
N GLY A 74 4.86 8.15 4.48
CA GLY A 74 4.36 9.34 5.16
C GLY A 74 4.01 9.08 6.63
N ALA A 75 3.39 7.93 6.92
CA ALA A 75 3.01 7.57 8.29
C ALA A 75 4.21 7.35 9.23
N ILE A 76 5.34 6.91 8.69
CA ILE A 76 6.58 6.72 9.46
C ILE A 76 7.49 7.96 9.45
N GLN A 77 7.11 9.03 8.74
CA GLN A 77 7.93 10.24 8.65
C GLN A 77 8.15 10.85 10.05
N GLY A 78 9.42 11.09 10.40
CA GLY A 78 9.81 11.59 11.72
C GLY A 78 9.92 10.53 12.82
N SER A 79 9.68 9.26 12.50
CA SER A 79 10.00 8.15 13.41
C SER A 79 11.52 8.00 13.52
N VAL A 80 12.02 7.85 14.75
CA VAL A 80 13.44 7.59 14.99
C VAL A 80 13.66 6.08 14.93
N TRP A 81 14.34 5.62 13.88
CA TRP A 81 14.86 4.25 13.79
C TRP A 81 16.35 4.27 14.13
N VAL A 82 16.75 3.55 15.18
CA VAL A 82 18.15 3.31 15.50
C VAL A 82 18.53 1.98 14.84
N ALA A 83 19.13 2.05 13.66
CA ALA A 83 19.67 0.87 13.00
C ALA A 83 20.89 0.39 13.79
N ASN A 84 20.96 -0.92 14.06
CA ASN A 84 22.23 -1.52 14.46
C ASN A 84 23.11 -1.64 13.21
N ASP A 85 24.44 -1.66 13.39
CA ASP A 85 25.46 -1.42 12.35
C ASP A 85 25.39 -2.29 11.06
N ASP A 86 24.53 -3.31 11.01
CA ASP A 86 24.34 -4.23 9.87
C ASP A 86 22.98 -4.13 9.16
N GLU A 87 22.03 -3.31 9.64
CA GLU A 87 20.70 -3.20 9.02
C GLU A 87 20.66 -2.11 7.93
N LYS A 88 20.69 -2.52 6.65
CA LYS A 88 20.11 -1.69 5.60
C LYS A 88 18.60 -1.63 5.83
N VAL A 89 18.12 -0.51 6.39
CA VAL A 89 16.72 -0.28 6.79
C VAL A 89 15.82 -0.05 5.56
N LEU A 90 15.71 -1.04 4.68
CA LEU A 90 14.75 -1.00 3.60
C LEU A 90 13.36 -1.39 4.14
N PRO A 91 12.29 -0.67 3.77
CA PRO A 91 10.94 -0.96 4.25
C PRO A 91 10.30 -2.15 3.49
N GLU A 92 10.98 -3.29 3.49
CA GLU A 92 10.63 -4.52 2.75
C GLU A 92 9.26 -5.06 3.14
N GLY A 93 9.01 -5.16 4.45
CA GLY A 93 7.71 -5.59 4.98
C GLY A 93 6.57 -4.63 4.61
N ALA A 94 6.85 -3.32 4.53
CA ALA A 94 5.84 -2.35 4.10
C ALA A 94 5.54 -2.48 2.60
N LEU A 95 6.54 -2.79 1.78
CA LEU A 95 6.35 -3.05 0.35
C LEU A 95 5.55 -4.34 0.11
N ALA A 96 5.86 -5.42 0.83
CA ALA A 96 5.10 -6.67 0.77
C ALA A 96 3.64 -6.46 1.19
N LEU A 97 3.42 -5.70 2.27
CA LEU A 97 2.08 -5.35 2.75
C LEU A 97 1.32 -4.50 1.71
N ALA A 98 1.98 -3.55 1.07
CA ALA A 98 1.38 -2.72 0.02
C ALA A 98 0.96 -3.55 -1.20
N ALA A 99 1.79 -4.50 -1.64
CA ALA A 99 1.46 -5.39 -2.74
C ALA A 99 0.26 -6.29 -2.40
N CYS A 100 0.27 -6.90 -1.21
CA CYS A 100 -0.83 -7.72 -0.70
C CYS A 100 -2.15 -6.94 -0.62
N ALA A 101 -2.11 -5.72 -0.09
CA ALA A 101 -3.30 -4.86 0.00
C ALA A 101 -3.88 -4.51 -1.38
N VAL A 102 -3.02 -4.31 -2.39
CA VAL A 102 -3.46 -4.04 -3.76
C VAL A 102 -4.07 -5.29 -4.39
N GLU A 103 -3.41 -6.45 -4.29
CA GLU A 103 -3.96 -7.73 -4.80
C GLU A 103 -5.36 -7.97 -4.21
N HIS A 104 -5.48 -7.90 -2.89
CA HIS A 104 -6.74 -8.09 -2.17
C HIS A 104 -7.83 -7.10 -2.61
N ALA A 105 -7.48 -5.83 -2.78
CA ALA A 105 -8.41 -4.82 -3.27
C ALA A 105 -8.91 -5.11 -4.69
N PHE A 106 -8.05 -5.59 -5.59
CA PHE A 106 -8.46 -5.95 -6.95
C PHE A 106 -9.34 -7.21 -6.95
N GLU A 107 -9.01 -8.23 -6.14
CA GLU A 107 -9.85 -9.43 -5.97
C GLU A 107 -11.26 -9.08 -5.49
N TRP A 108 -11.38 -8.14 -4.54
CA TRP A 108 -12.67 -7.66 -4.05
C TRP A 108 -13.59 -7.18 -5.18
N TYR A 109 -13.05 -6.45 -6.17
CA TYR A 109 -13.80 -5.94 -7.31
C TYR A 109 -13.99 -6.95 -8.46
N SER A 110 -13.15 -7.98 -8.53
CA SER A 110 -13.27 -9.05 -9.52
C SER A 110 -14.57 -9.84 -9.32
N ASP A 111 -14.87 -10.18 -8.06
CA ASP A 111 -15.90 -11.17 -7.75
C ASP A 111 -17.30 -10.56 -7.53
N GLY A 112 -17.37 -9.27 -7.20
CA GLY A 112 -18.63 -8.61 -6.84
C GLY A 112 -19.09 -7.60 -7.88
N GLN A 113 -20.10 -7.97 -8.68
CA GLN A 113 -20.86 -7.17 -9.65
C GLN A 113 -20.81 -5.62 -9.50
N GLY A 114 -19.67 -4.99 -9.81
CA GLY A 114 -19.44 -3.54 -9.66
C GLY A 114 -19.47 -2.97 -8.23
N ARG A 115 -19.88 -3.76 -7.21
CA ARG A 115 -20.02 -3.32 -5.81
C ARG A 115 -19.10 -4.08 -4.83
N GLY A 116 -18.41 -5.10 -5.34
CA GLY A 116 -17.50 -5.95 -4.59
C GLY A 116 -18.15 -6.90 -3.58
N ILE A 117 -17.43 -7.94 -3.17
CA ILE A 117 -17.88 -8.90 -2.16
C ILE A 117 -17.22 -8.59 -0.82
N PRO A 118 -17.95 -8.63 0.31
CA PRO A 118 -17.33 -8.56 1.62
C PRO A 118 -16.25 -9.63 1.80
N GLN A 119 -14.98 -9.21 1.83
CA GLN A 119 -13.86 -10.07 2.21
C GLN A 119 -13.61 -10.02 3.72
N PRO A 120 -12.87 -10.99 4.28
CA PRO A 120 -12.40 -10.94 5.65
C PRO A 120 -11.66 -9.63 5.95
N SER A 121 -11.55 -9.29 7.24
CA SER A 121 -10.75 -8.14 7.65
C SER A 121 -9.32 -8.27 7.13
N PHE A 122 -8.75 -7.20 6.57
CA PHE A 122 -7.33 -7.17 6.23
C PHE A 122 -6.50 -7.12 7.52
N SER A 123 -6.28 -8.30 8.10
CA SER A 123 -5.68 -8.52 9.42
C SER A 123 -4.43 -9.41 9.30
N LYS A 124 -3.64 -9.50 10.37
CA LYS A 124 -2.49 -10.42 10.39
C LYS A 124 -2.92 -11.88 10.21
N ASP A 125 -4.05 -12.26 10.77
CA ASP A 125 -4.51 -13.65 10.74
C ASP A 125 -5.05 -14.03 9.34
N ASP A 126 -5.66 -13.06 8.65
CA ASP A 126 -6.28 -13.27 7.33
C ASP A 126 -5.30 -13.00 6.17
N ALA A 127 -4.55 -11.90 6.21
CA ALA A 127 -3.67 -11.44 5.13
C ALA A 127 -2.17 -11.66 5.40
N GLY A 128 -1.80 -12.15 6.58
CA GLY A 128 -0.40 -12.32 6.96
C GLY A 128 0.34 -13.35 6.10
N LYS A 129 -0.34 -14.44 5.72
CA LYS A 129 0.25 -15.46 4.83
C LYS A 129 0.51 -14.90 3.43
N ASP A 130 -0.44 -14.13 2.89
CA ASP A 130 -0.30 -13.53 1.57
C ASP A 130 0.75 -12.42 1.56
N THR A 131 0.85 -11.66 2.65
CA THR A 131 1.95 -10.69 2.84
C THR A 131 3.32 -11.38 2.81
N VAL A 132 3.47 -12.53 3.49
CA VAL A 132 4.71 -13.33 3.46
C VAL A 132 4.97 -13.88 2.07
N LYS A 133 3.93 -14.35 1.36
CA LYS A 133 4.04 -14.81 -0.04
C LYS A 133 4.61 -13.70 -0.92
N TRP A 134 4.09 -12.47 -0.85
CA TRP A 134 4.59 -11.32 -1.62
C TRP A 134 6.05 -10.98 -1.30
N HIS A 135 6.43 -11.12 -0.03
CA HIS A 135 7.82 -10.92 0.37
C HIS A 135 8.74 -11.89 -0.37
N VAL A 136 8.48 -13.20 -0.24
CA VAL A 136 9.34 -14.26 -0.78
C VAL A 136 9.35 -14.29 -2.30
N THR A 137 8.24 -13.97 -2.98
CA THR A 137 8.15 -14.13 -4.43
C THR A 137 8.50 -12.88 -5.24
N ALA A 138 8.35 -11.68 -4.67
CA ALA A 138 8.53 -10.44 -5.40
C ALA A 138 9.51 -9.48 -4.72
N VAL A 139 9.43 -9.30 -3.40
CA VAL A 139 10.30 -8.36 -2.69
C VAL A 139 11.73 -8.89 -2.64
N ASP A 140 11.95 -10.17 -2.32
CA ASP A 140 13.27 -10.79 -2.31
C ASP A 140 13.97 -10.64 -3.67
N ALA A 141 13.24 -10.90 -4.77
CA ALA A 141 13.74 -10.73 -6.13
C ALA A 141 14.11 -9.28 -6.48
N LEU A 142 13.46 -8.30 -5.83
CA LEU A 142 13.78 -6.88 -5.98
C LEU A 142 14.99 -6.47 -5.14
N LEU A 143 15.18 -7.08 -3.96
CA LEU A 143 16.32 -6.83 -3.06
C LEU A 143 17.65 -7.28 -3.66
N GLU A 144 17.63 -8.34 -4.46
CA GLU A 144 18.77 -8.75 -5.31
C GLU A 144 19.18 -7.66 -6.32
N LYS A 145 18.35 -6.62 -6.52
CA LYS A 145 18.57 -5.51 -7.45
C LYS A 145 18.40 -4.16 -6.73
N PRO A 146 19.34 -3.75 -5.86
CA PRO A 146 19.19 -2.58 -4.98
C PRO A 146 18.80 -1.28 -5.70
N HIS A 147 19.40 -1.01 -6.86
CA HIS A 147 19.10 0.16 -7.69
C HIS A 147 17.61 0.24 -8.13
N ARG A 148 16.95 -0.90 -8.33
CA ARG A 148 15.52 -0.94 -8.68
C ARG A 148 14.65 -0.65 -7.46
N PHE A 149 15.06 -1.16 -6.30
CA PHE A 149 14.38 -0.89 -5.03
C PHE A 149 14.49 0.61 -4.67
N GLU A 150 15.67 1.20 -4.80
CA GLU A 150 15.89 2.64 -4.59
C GLU A 150 15.01 3.49 -5.52
N CYS A 151 14.97 3.15 -6.81
CA CYS A 151 14.09 3.83 -7.78
C CYS A 151 12.60 3.71 -7.38
N LEU A 152 12.15 2.55 -6.89
CA LEU A 152 10.80 2.38 -6.36
C LEU A 152 10.55 3.31 -5.17
N LEU A 153 11.48 3.37 -4.21
CA LEU A 153 11.37 4.24 -3.04
C LEU A 153 11.34 5.71 -3.42
N GLU A 154 12.18 6.15 -4.37
CA GLU A 154 12.16 7.52 -4.87
C GLU A 154 10.81 7.89 -5.48
N ARG A 155 10.25 6.99 -6.30
CA ARG A 155 8.92 7.15 -6.90
C ARG A 155 7.83 7.23 -5.85
N ALA A 156 7.86 6.35 -4.83
CA ALA A 156 6.87 6.37 -3.75
C ALA A 156 7.01 7.64 -2.89
N ARG A 157 8.23 8.08 -2.56
CA ARG A 157 8.50 9.33 -1.83
C ARG A 157 7.98 10.55 -2.55
N ALA A 158 8.09 10.59 -3.88
CA ALA A 158 7.54 11.68 -4.69
C ALA A 158 6.00 11.79 -4.60
N LEU A 159 5.32 10.73 -4.18
CA LEU A 159 3.87 10.69 -3.96
C LEU A 159 3.46 10.96 -2.51
N VAL A 160 4.41 11.15 -1.60
CA VAL A 160 4.14 11.53 -0.20
C VAL A 160 3.64 12.97 -0.20
N THR A 161 2.34 13.11 -0.44
CA THR A 161 1.58 14.27 -0.01
C THR A 161 1.35 14.06 1.47
N VAL A 162 1.94 14.88 2.34
CA VAL A 162 1.72 14.79 3.79
C VAL A 162 0.21 14.93 4.02
N PRO A 163 -0.55 13.86 4.31
CA PRO A 163 -1.93 14.02 4.69
C PRO A 163 -1.87 14.49 6.14
N ALA A 164 -2.66 15.52 6.50
CA ALA A 164 -2.88 15.80 7.91
C ALA A 164 -3.27 14.45 8.57
N PRO A 165 -2.63 14.07 9.68
CA PRO A 165 -2.92 12.79 10.32
C PRO A 165 -4.44 12.69 10.51
N PRO A 166 -5.06 11.53 10.18
CA PRO A 166 -6.48 11.37 10.41
C PRO A 166 -6.75 11.77 11.85
N PRO A 167 -7.76 12.63 12.12
CA PRO A 167 -8.06 13.02 13.48
C PRO A 167 -8.23 11.73 14.26
N MET A 168 -7.36 11.49 15.24
CA MET A 168 -7.60 10.44 16.22
C MET A 168 -8.97 10.79 16.79
N HIS A 169 -9.99 10.00 16.41
CA HIS A 169 -11.27 10.05 17.07
C HIS A 169 -11.00 9.59 18.50
N THR A 170 -10.59 10.54 19.33
CA THR A 170 -10.71 10.47 20.76
C THR A 170 -12.22 10.38 20.98
N SER A 171 -12.69 9.16 21.16
CA SER A 171 -14.02 8.85 21.65
C SER A 171 -14.14 9.34 23.09
N ALA A 172 -14.08 10.66 23.28
CA ALA A 172 -14.47 11.32 24.50
C ALA A 172 -15.96 11.65 24.38
N ASN A 173 -16.73 11.01 25.26
CA ASN A 173 -18.16 11.16 25.50
C ASN A 173 -19.14 10.50 24.52
N ARG A 174 -19.43 9.22 24.79
CA ARG A 174 -20.82 8.78 24.97
C ARG A 174 -20.90 7.60 25.95
N HIS A 175 -21.69 7.83 27.00
CA HIS A 175 -22.26 6.86 27.95
C HIS A 175 -21.37 6.28 29.05
N ALA A 176 -21.40 7.00 30.19
CA ALA A 176 -21.49 6.34 31.49
C ALA A 176 -22.71 5.39 31.48
N GLY A 177 -22.46 4.09 31.60
CA GLY A 177 -23.53 3.11 31.76
C GLY A 177 -23.16 1.68 31.43
N LYS A 178 -22.76 0.94 32.48
CA LYS A 178 -22.76 -0.53 32.64
C LYS A 178 -21.64 -1.34 31.97
N GLY A 179 -20.86 -2.00 32.83
CA GLY A 179 -20.62 -3.44 32.71
C GLY A 179 -19.30 -3.88 32.04
N SER A 180 -18.22 -3.86 32.82
CA SER A 180 -17.16 -4.88 32.88
C SER A 180 -17.01 -5.88 31.71
N VAL A 181 -15.94 -5.75 30.91
CA VAL A 181 -14.88 -6.78 30.78
C VAL A 181 -13.54 -6.05 30.58
N MET A 182 -12.66 -6.09 31.57
CA MET A 182 -11.30 -5.57 31.48
C MET A 182 -10.45 -6.41 30.50
N ASN A 183 -9.90 -5.77 29.46
CA ASN A 183 -8.76 -6.33 28.75
C ASN A 183 -7.46 -5.93 29.47
N ARG A 184 -7.04 -6.79 30.41
CA ARG A 184 -5.71 -6.80 31.03
C ARG A 184 -4.67 -7.05 29.94
N ARG A 185 -4.01 -6.00 29.42
CA ARG A 185 -2.63 -6.02 28.87
C ARG A 185 -2.32 -4.61 28.36
N TYR A 186 -1.17 -4.07 28.78
CA TYR A 186 -0.66 -2.70 28.59
C TYR A 186 -1.03 -1.66 29.66
N ILE A 187 -0.30 -1.70 30.78
CA ILE A 187 0.10 -0.53 31.54
C ILE A 187 1.52 -0.19 31.06
N ARG A 188 1.72 0.95 30.40
CA ARG A 188 3.07 1.45 30.09
C ARG A 188 3.51 2.32 31.26
N GLU A 189 4.34 1.76 32.14
CA GLU A 189 5.03 2.51 33.18
C GLU A 189 5.86 3.64 32.55
N ARG A 190 5.71 4.86 33.07
CA ARG A 190 6.58 5.99 32.81
C ARG A 190 7.59 6.08 33.95
N SER A 191 8.84 5.78 33.67
CA SER A 191 10.05 6.22 34.38
C SER A 191 11.22 5.90 33.46
N SER A 192 12.14 6.80 33.16
CA SER A 192 12.95 7.54 34.12
C SER A 192 13.50 8.84 33.53
N SER A 193 13.54 9.89 34.36
CA SER A 193 14.33 11.11 34.15
C SER A 193 15.83 10.83 34.46
N PRO A 194 16.77 11.63 33.93
CA PRO A 194 18.21 11.42 34.15
C PRO A 194 18.65 11.86 35.56
N PRO A 195 19.79 11.36 36.06
CA PRO A 195 20.30 11.67 37.40
C PRO A 195 20.77 13.13 37.50
N ALA A 196 20.40 13.80 38.60
CA ALA A 196 20.96 15.08 38.97
C ALA A 196 22.45 14.92 39.33
N ALA A 197 23.28 15.84 38.84
CA ALA A 197 24.68 15.97 39.20
C ALA A 197 24.84 16.29 40.70
N CYS A 198 25.87 15.70 41.32
CA CYS A 198 26.38 16.06 42.64
C CYS A 198 27.21 17.34 42.59
#